data_AF-A0A151QSZ5-F1
#
_entry.id   AF-A0A151QSZ5-F1
#
_cell.length_a   1.000
_cell.length_b   1.000
_cell.length_c   1.000
_cell.angle_alpha   90.00
_cell.angle_beta   90.00
_cell.angle_gamma   90.00
#
_symmetry.space_group_name_H-M   'P 1'
#
loop_
_entity.id
_entity.type
_entity.pdbx_description
1 polymer ?
#
loop_
_entity_poly.entity_id
_entity_poly.type
_entity_poly.pdbx_seq_one_letter_code
_entity_poly.pdbx_strand_id
1 'polypeptide(L)'
;CWTRTGERQGTRMRVKYLKAVLRQDVAYFDLHVTNTSEVITCVSSDSLIIQDVLSEKVPNFLMNFFRFVGSYLVAFALFWRLAIVGFPFVVLLLIPGLIYGKTMMGLARKIREESNKAGTIAEQAISSIRTVYSFVGENKTIEAFSDALQGSVKLGLRQGLTKGLAIGCNGVVLAIYILMLNVRI
;
A
#
# COMPACT_ATOMS: atom_id res chain seq x y z
N CYS A 1 -9.55 -14.68 -18.60
CA CYS A 1 -8.39 -14.53 -19.52
C CYS A 1 -7.13 -13.98 -18.85
N TRP A 2 -7.26 -12.93 -18.03
CA TRP A 2 -6.13 -12.30 -17.34
C TRP A 2 -5.45 -13.22 -16.31
N THR A 3 -6.22 -13.91 -15.46
CA THR A 3 -5.71 -14.90 -14.49
C THR A 3 -4.88 -16.01 -15.14
N ARG A 4 -5.40 -16.57 -16.26
CA ARG A 4 -4.68 -17.59 -17.04
C ARG A 4 -3.36 -17.06 -17.63
N THR A 5 -3.29 -15.77 -17.95
CA THR A 5 -2.07 -15.14 -18.46
C THR A 5 -1.07 -14.88 -17.33
N GLY A 6 -1.57 -14.41 -16.18
CA GLY A 6 -0.78 -14.23 -14.96
C GLY A 6 -0.12 -15.54 -14.49
N GLU A 7 -0.87 -16.64 -14.44
CA GLU A 7 -0.34 -17.97 -14.08
C GLU A 7 0.77 -18.44 -15.01
N ARG A 8 0.60 -18.27 -16.33
CA ARG A 8 1.63 -18.67 -17.31
C ARG A 8 2.89 -17.82 -17.19
N GLN A 9 2.76 -16.52 -16.94
CA GLN A 9 3.92 -15.63 -16.75
C GLN A 9 4.62 -15.91 -15.42
N GLY A 10 3.88 -16.11 -14.33
CA GLY A 10 4.43 -16.50 -13.03
C GLY A 10 5.23 -17.80 -13.11
N THR A 11 4.70 -18.82 -13.78
CA THR A 11 5.40 -20.10 -14.01
C THR A 11 6.69 -19.91 -14.82
N ARG A 12 6.66 -19.09 -15.88
CA ARG A 12 7.86 -18.80 -16.69
C ARG A 12 8.93 -18.06 -15.90
N MET A 13 8.54 -17.11 -15.04
CA MET A 13 9.46 -16.40 -14.16
C MET A 13 10.12 -17.35 -13.17
N ARG A 14 9.36 -18.24 -12.51
CA ARG A 14 9.90 -19.26 -11.60
C ARG A 14 10.93 -20.15 -12.27
N VAL A 15 10.64 -20.66 -13.47
CA VAL A 15 11.56 -21.52 -14.23
C VAL A 15 12.83 -20.77 -14.65
N LYS A 16 12.70 -19.54 -15.17
CA LYS A 16 13.87 -18.72 -15.56
C LYS A 16 14.74 -18.36 -14.36
N TYR A 17 14.14 -18.01 -13.24
CA TYR A 17 14.87 -17.67 -12.03
C TYR A 17 15.61 -18.88 -11.49
N LEU A 18 14.95 -20.04 -11.35
CA LEU A 18 15.60 -21.27 -10.91
C LEU A 18 16.77 -21.65 -11.83
N LYS A 19 16.59 -21.50 -13.15
CA LYS A 19 17.67 -21.72 -14.13
C LYS A 19 18.83 -20.73 -13.98
N ALA A 20 18.56 -19.49 -13.59
CA ALA A 20 19.59 -18.48 -13.35
C ALA A 20 20.38 -18.77 -12.06
N VAL A 21 19.69 -19.13 -10.97
CA VAL A 21 20.31 -19.51 -9.69
C VAL A 21 21.21 -20.74 -9.85
N LEU A 22 20.76 -21.76 -10.56
CA LEU A 22 21.55 -22.97 -10.82
C LEU A 22 22.79 -22.74 -11.69
N ARG A 23 22.89 -21.58 -12.34
CA ARG A 23 24.04 -21.20 -13.18
C ARG A 23 25.08 -20.36 -12.46
N GLN A 24 24.85 -20.03 -11.19
CA GLN A 24 25.67 -19.10 -10.44
C GLN A 24 26.78 -19.81 -9.67
N ASP A 25 27.95 -19.19 -9.56
CA ASP A 25 29.12 -19.76 -8.91
C ASP A 25 28.93 -19.91 -7.39
N VAL A 26 29.66 -20.86 -6.80
CA VAL A 26 29.62 -21.16 -5.35
C VAL A 26 29.90 -19.91 -4.48
N ALA A 27 30.77 -19.02 -4.94
CA ALA A 27 31.08 -17.76 -4.24
C ALA A 27 29.87 -16.82 -4.09
N TYR A 28 28.87 -16.89 -4.98
CA TYR A 28 27.64 -16.09 -4.85
C TYR A 28 26.77 -16.58 -3.70
N PHE A 29 26.70 -17.90 -3.49
CA PHE A 29 25.95 -18.47 -2.38
C PHE A 29 26.57 -18.10 -1.04
N ASP A 30 27.90 -18.01 -0.97
CA ASP A 30 28.63 -17.66 0.27
C ASP A 30 28.50 -16.17 0.65
N LEU A 31 28.41 -15.28 -0.34
CA LEU A 31 28.39 -13.83 -0.12
C LEU A 31 26.98 -13.21 -0.02
N HIS A 32 25.98 -13.77 -0.70
CA HIS A 32 24.67 -13.11 -0.88
C HIS A 32 23.47 -13.95 -0.44
N VAL A 33 23.65 -15.26 -0.19
CA VAL A 33 22.54 -16.16 0.13
C VAL A 33 22.86 -16.92 1.42
N THR A 34 22.46 -16.36 2.56
CA THR A 34 22.68 -17.00 3.86
C THR A 34 22.00 -18.38 3.94
N ASN A 35 20.93 -18.63 3.17
CA ASN A 35 20.26 -19.93 3.07
C ASN A 35 19.58 -20.18 1.72
N THR A 36 19.75 -21.38 1.14
CA THR A 36 19.05 -21.84 -0.07
C THR A 36 17.51 -21.77 0.05
N SER A 37 16.99 -21.92 1.27
CA SER A 37 15.55 -21.81 1.57
C SER A 37 15.00 -20.39 1.40
N GLU A 38 15.82 -19.36 1.62
CA GLU A 38 15.43 -17.96 1.47
C GLU A 38 15.21 -17.60 -0.01
N VAL A 39 16.09 -18.07 -0.90
CA VAL A 39 15.97 -17.86 -2.36
C VAL A 39 14.71 -18.51 -2.92
N ILE A 40 14.41 -19.74 -2.49
CA ILE A 40 13.20 -20.45 -2.91
C ILE A 40 11.95 -19.70 -2.43
N THR A 41 11.99 -19.18 -1.20
CA THR A 41 10.88 -18.42 -0.61
C THR A 41 10.68 -17.07 -1.30
N CYS A 42 11.75 -16.32 -1.59
CA CYS A 42 11.71 -15.08 -2.36
C CYS A 42 11.12 -15.32 -3.75
N VAL A 43 11.57 -16.33 -4.49
CA VAL A 43 11.03 -16.65 -5.82
C VAL A 43 9.55 -16.97 -5.77
N SER A 44 9.15 -17.81 -4.83
CA SER A 44 7.76 -18.25 -4.75
C SER A 44 6.87 -17.08 -4.35
N SER A 45 7.27 -16.29 -3.35
CA SER A 45 6.55 -15.12 -2.86
C SER A 45 6.47 -14.00 -3.91
N ASP A 46 7.60 -13.60 -4.49
CA ASP A 46 7.66 -12.51 -5.46
C ASP A 46 6.89 -12.86 -6.74
N SER A 47 6.97 -14.10 -7.20
CA SER A 47 6.20 -14.54 -8.36
C SER A 47 4.69 -14.58 -8.09
N LEU A 48 4.25 -14.90 -6.86
CA LEU A 48 2.85 -14.81 -6.47
C LEU A 48 2.37 -13.36 -6.45
N ILE A 49 3.18 -12.44 -5.92
CA ILE A 49 2.86 -11.01 -5.92
C ILE A 49 2.72 -10.49 -7.36
N ILE A 50 3.65 -10.84 -8.24
CA ILE A 50 3.59 -10.44 -9.65
C ILE A 50 2.35 -11.03 -10.34
N GLN A 51 2.04 -12.30 -10.06
CA GLN A 51 0.86 -12.96 -10.60
C GLN A 51 -0.43 -12.27 -10.13
N ASP A 52 -0.52 -11.89 -8.86
CA ASP A 52 -1.66 -11.19 -8.28
C ASP A 52 -1.85 -9.80 -8.91
N VAL A 53 -0.76 -9.05 -9.06
CA VAL A 53 -0.77 -7.75 -9.74
C VAL A 53 -1.26 -7.89 -11.18
N LEU A 54 -0.72 -8.87 -11.92
CA LEU A 54 -1.13 -9.10 -13.30
C LEU A 54 -2.58 -9.56 -13.41
N SER A 55 -3.05 -10.41 -12.50
CA SER A 55 -4.35 -11.08 -12.63
C SER A 55 -5.50 -10.25 -12.09
N GLU A 56 -5.25 -9.43 -11.07
CA GLU A 56 -6.30 -8.69 -10.35
C GLU A 56 -6.12 -7.18 -10.47
N LYS A 57 -4.92 -6.63 -10.23
CA LYS A 57 -4.73 -5.17 -10.15
C LYS A 57 -4.78 -4.48 -11.53
N VAL A 58 -4.10 -5.03 -12.52
CA VAL A 58 -4.10 -4.49 -13.89
C VAL A 58 -5.51 -4.43 -14.52
N PRO A 59 -6.32 -5.51 -14.51
CA PRO A 59 -7.63 -5.48 -15.15
C PRO A 59 -8.62 -4.59 -14.38
N ASN A 60 -8.54 -4.56 -13.04
CA ASN A 60 -9.32 -3.61 -12.25
C ASN A 60 -8.97 -2.16 -12.56
N PHE A 61 -7.68 -1.85 -12.73
CA PHE A 61 -7.26 -0.50 -13.14
C PHE A 61 -7.84 -0.13 -14.50
N LEU A 62 -7.73 -1.03 -15.47
CA LEU A 62 -8.23 -0.81 -16.83
C LEU A 62 -9.76 -0.63 -16.85
N MET A 63 -10.48 -1.48 -16.11
CA MET A 63 -11.94 -1.39 -15.98
C MET A 63 -12.36 -0.06 -15.36
N ASN A 64 -11.72 0.36 -14.27
CA ASN A 64 -12.02 1.63 -13.62
C ASN A 64 -11.70 2.83 -14.52
N PHE A 65 -10.60 2.77 -15.28
CA PHE A 65 -10.24 3.81 -16.24
C PHE A 65 -11.30 3.97 -17.33
N PHE A 66 -11.69 2.88 -17.99
CA PHE A 66 -12.73 2.94 -19.01
C PHE A 66 -14.09 3.32 -18.45
N ARG A 67 -14.45 2.85 -17.24
CA ARG A 67 -15.69 3.25 -16.57
C ARG A 67 -15.71 4.74 -16.26
N PHE A 68 -14.59 5.31 -15.80
CA PHE A 68 -14.46 6.73 -15.56
C PHE A 68 -14.66 7.54 -16.85
N VAL A 69 -13.91 7.21 -17.90
CA VAL A 69 -14.01 7.89 -19.21
C VAL A 69 -15.41 7.76 -19.80
N GLY A 70 -15.99 6.55 -19.78
CA GLY A 70 -17.34 6.30 -20.28
C GLY A 70 -18.40 7.09 -19.52
N SER A 71 -18.33 7.13 -18.19
CA SER A 71 -19.26 7.91 -17.37
C SER A 71 -19.18 9.42 -17.64
N TYR A 72 -17.96 9.93 -17.86
CA TYR A 72 -17.73 11.33 -18.16
C TYR A 72 -18.30 11.71 -19.54
N LEU A 73 -18.06 10.87 -20.56
CA LEU A 73 -18.60 11.08 -21.91
C LEU A 73 -20.14 11.09 -21.92
N VAL A 74 -20.78 10.15 -21.23
CA VAL A 74 -22.24 10.08 -21.13
C VAL A 74 -22.81 11.28 -20.35
N ALA A 75 -22.15 11.70 -19.27
CA ALA A 75 -22.55 12.89 -18.50
C ALA A 75 -22.49 14.17 -19.33
N PHE A 76 -21.45 14.32 -20.17
CA PHE A 76 -21.32 15.45 -21.09
C PHE A 76 -22.38 15.42 -22.20
N ALA A 77 -22.72 14.24 -22.72
CA ALA A 77 -23.72 14.08 -23.77
C ALA A 77 -25.16 14.40 -23.29
N LEU A 78 -25.52 14.00 -22.07
CA LEU A 78 -26.88 14.20 -21.53
C LEU A 78 -27.08 15.58 -20.90
N PHE A 79 -26.09 16.10 -20.17
CA PHE A 79 -26.26 17.31 -19.36
C PHE A 79 -25.04 18.24 -19.42
N TRP A 80 -24.67 18.70 -20.62
CA TRP A 80 -23.57 19.65 -20.86
C TRP A 80 -23.56 20.85 -19.89
N ARG A 81 -24.73 21.44 -19.59
CA ARG A 81 -24.83 22.60 -18.67
C ARG A 81 -24.49 22.25 -17.22
N LEU A 82 -24.92 21.10 -16.71
CA LEU A 82 -24.57 20.65 -15.35
C LEU A 82 -23.12 20.16 -15.29
N ALA A 83 -22.62 19.54 -16.36
CA ALA A 83 -21.25 19.03 -16.43
C ALA A 83 -20.21 20.16 -16.32
N ILE A 84 -20.45 21.30 -16.97
CA ILE A 84 -19.58 22.49 -16.87
C ILE A 84 -19.54 23.05 -15.45
N VAL A 85 -20.68 23.10 -14.75
CA VAL A 85 -20.74 23.59 -13.37
C VAL A 85 -20.15 22.59 -12.38
N GLY A 86 -20.27 21.28 -12.64
CA GLY A 86 -19.72 20.21 -11.81
C GLY A 86 -18.21 20.01 -11.96
N PHE A 87 -17.62 20.38 -13.11
CA PHE A 87 -16.19 20.21 -13.39
C PHE A 87 -15.25 20.87 -12.36
N PRO A 88 -15.41 22.15 -11.98
CA PRO A 88 -14.57 22.77 -10.95
C PRO A 88 -14.72 22.07 -9.60
N PHE A 89 -15.88 21.49 -9.30
CA PHE A 89 -16.13 20.74 -8.07
C PHE A 89 -15.37 19.41 -8.03
N VAL A 90 -15.37 18.68 -9.16
CA VAL A 90 -14.61 17.45 -9.32
C VAL A 90 -13.10 17.72 -9.19
N VAL A 91 -12.60 18.80 -9.79
CA VAL A 91 -11.20 19.23 -9.67
C VAL A 91 -10.86 19.65 -8.24
N LEU A 92 -11.74 20.39 -7.57
CA LEU A 92 -11.60 20.80 -6.17
C LEU A 92 -11.55 19.59 -5.22
N LEU A 93 -12.21 18.47 -5.55
CA LEU A 93 -12.19 17.23 -4.79
C LEU A 93 -10.95 16.37 -5.11
N LEU A 94 -10.52 16.34 -6.37
CA LEU A 94 -9.38 15.55 -6.84
C LEU A 94 -8.04 16.07 -6.31
N ILE A 95 -7.83 17.39 -6.29
CA ILE A 95 -6.55 17.98 -5.88
C ILE A 95 -6.19 17.62 -4.41
N PRO A 96 -7.07 17.86 -3.41
CA PRO A 96 -6.84 17.44 -2.04
C PRO A 96 -6.72 15.92 -1.94
N GLY A 97 -7.53 15.16 -2.69
CA GLY A 97 -7.48 13.69 -2.70
C GLY A 97 -6.12 13.14 -3.14
N LEU A 98 -5.50 13.72 -4.16
CA LEU A 98 -4.18 13.33 -4.65
C LEU A 98 -3.05 13.73 -3.71
N ILE A 99 -3.10 14.96 -3.17
CA ILE A 99 -2.13 15.43 -2.17
C ILE A 99 -2.21 14.57 -0.91
N TYR A 100 -3.43 14.30 -0.46
CA TYR A 100 -3.71 13.42 0.68
C TYR A 100 -3.24 11.99 0.43
N GLY A 101 -3.50 11.43 -0.75
CA GLY A 101 -3.02 10.10 -1.13
C GLY A 101 -1.49 10.01 -1.10
N LYS A 102 -0.78 11.01 -1.63
CA LYS A 102 0.69 11.06 -1.59
C LYS A 102 1.24 11.20 -0.17
N THR A 103 0.68 12.09 0.65
CA THR A 103 1.13 12.28 2.03
C THR A 103 0.85 11.05 2.88
N MET A 104 -0.29 10.41 2.69
CA MET A 104 -0.65 9.14 3.33
C MET A 104 0.30 8.01 2.94
N MET A 105 0.69 7.89 1.67
CA MET A 105 1.65 6.88 1.23
C MET A 105 3.04 7.13 1.83
N GLY A 106 3.47 8.39 1.93
CA GLY A 106 4.72 8.77 2.60
C GLY A 106 4.70 8.48 4.11
N LEU A 107 3.58 8.76 4.79
CA LEU A 107 3.39 8.42 6.21
C LEU A 107 3.38 6.91 6.43
N ALA A 108 2.69 6.16 5.58
CA ALA A 108 2.64 4.70 5.65
C ALA A 108 4.04 4.08 5.51
N ARG A 109 4.90 4.66 4.65
CA ARG A 109 6.30 4.23 4.54
C ARG A 109 7.09 4.47 5.82
N LYS A 110 6.98 5.66 6.42
CA LYS A 110 7.62 5.99 7.70
C LYS A 110 7.15 5.09 8.85
N ILE A 111 5.83 4.87 8.93
CA ILE A 111 5.23 3.94 9.89
C ILE A 111 5.83 2.55 9.74
N ARG A 112 5.98 2.06 8.50
CA ARG A 112 6.57 0.76 8.22
C ARG A 112 8.07 0.69 8.57
N GLU A 113 8.83 1.76 8.31
CA GLU A 113 10.25 1.85 8.71
C GLU A 113 10.41 1.78 10.24
N GLU A 114 9.62 2.52 11.01
CA GLU A 114 9.68 2.47 12.49
C GLU A 114 9.18 1.12 13.04
N SER A 115 8.11 0.56 12.46
CA SER A 115 7.62 -0.77 12.83
C SER A 115 8.63 -1.88 12.51
N ASN A 116 9.40 -1.77 11.42
CA ASN A 116 10.48 -2.72 11.11
C ASN A 116 11.59 -2.66 12.17
N LYS A 117 11.99 -1.46 12.62
CA LYS A 117 12.97 -1.33 13.72
C LYS A 117 12.47 -1.98 15.00
N ALA A 118 11.22 -1.72 15.40
CA ALA A 118 10.61 -2.36 16.55
C ALA A 118 10.57 -3.90 16.39
N GLY A 119 10.26 -4.39 15.18
CA GLY A 119 10.30 -5.80 14.82
C GLY A 119 11.70 -6.41 15.00
N THR A 120 12.75 -5.74 14.52
CA THR A 120 14.13 -6.23 14.69
C THR A 120 14.56 -6.29 16.16
N ILE A 121 14.16 -5.32 16.98
CA ILE A 121 14.45 -5.32 18.43
C ILE A 121 13.75 -6.51 19.11
N ALA A 122 12.47 -6.76 18.75
CA ALA A 122 11.71 -7.88 19.26
C ALA A 122 12.31 -9.23 18.81
N GLU A 123 12.67 -9.37 17.53
CA GLU A 123 13.32 -10.57 17.01
C GLU A 123 14.65 -10.85 17.71
N GLN A 124 15.47 -9.82 17.94
CA GLN A 124 16.73 -9.96 18.69
C GLN A 124 16.51 -10.39 20.14
N ALA A 125 15.52 -9.79 20.82
CA ALA A 125 15.18 -10.15 22.19
C ALA A 125 14.68 -11.59 22.30
N ILE A 126 13.84 -12.04 21.36
CA ILE A 126 13.32 -13.42 21.29
C ILE A 126 14.44 -14.41 20.94
N SER A 127 15.27 -14.09 19.96
CA SER A 127 16.40 -14.93 19.55
C SER A 127 17.43 -15.12 20.67
N SER A 128 17.56 -14.13 21.56
CA SER A 128 18.51 -14.14 22.68
C SER A 128 17.81 -14.20 24.04
N ILE A 129 16.65 -14.85 24.12
CA ILE A 129 15.79 -14.85 25.31
C ILE A 129 16.50 -15.32 26.58
N ARG A 130 17.40 -16.31 26.46
CA ARG A 130 18.20 -16.84 27.59
C ARG A 130 19.14 -15.77 28.17
N THR A 131 19.70 -14.92 27.32
CA THR A 131 20.59 -13.82 27.72
C THR A 131 19.81 -12.66 28.33
N VAL A 132 18.65 -12.32 27.77
CA VAL A 132 17.77 -11.28 28.34
C VAL A 132 17.33 -11.67 29.75
N TYR A 133 16.95 -12.93 29.94
CA TYR A 133 16.54 -13.47 31.23
C TYR A 133 17.70 -13.50 32.24
N SER A 134 18.90 -13.94 31.84
CA SER A 134 20.06 -14.00 32.75
C SER A 134 20.54 -12.62 33.23
N PHE A 135 20.31 -11.57 32.45
CA PHE A 135 20.66 -10.19 32.82
C PHE A 135 19.49 -9.38 33.39
N VAL A 136 18.30 -10.00 33.60
CA VAL A 136 17.07 -9.31 34.05
C VAL A 136 16.77 -8.07 33.18
N GLY A 137 16.99 -8.22 31.86
CA GLY A 137 16.91 -7.12 30.89
C GLY A 137 15.52 -6.86 30.32
N GLU A 138 14.50 -7.56 30.81
CA GLU A 138 13.13 -7.57 30.24
C GLU A 138 12.53 -6.16 30.17
N ASN A 139 12.60 -5.39 31.26
CA ASN A 139 12.09 -4.01 31.30
C ASN A 139 12.79 -3.11 30.29
N LYS A 140 14.11 -3.26 30.12
CA LYS A 140 14.89 -2.46 29.17
C LYS A 140 14.51 -2.78 27.72
N THR A 141 14.25 -4.05 27.40
CA THR A 141 13.78 -4.45 26.07
C THR A 141 12.35 -3.99 25.78
N ILE A 142 11.46 -4.01 26.78
CA ILE A 142 10.09 -3.51 26.65
C ILE A 142 10.08 -2.00 26.46
N GLU A 143 10.90 -1.27 27.20
CA GLU A 143 11.04 0.19 27.07
C GLU A 143 11.57 0.57 25.68
N ALA A 144 12.62 -0.10 25.20
CA ALA A 144 13.17 0.14 23.85
C ALA A 144 12.15 -0.17 22.74
N PHE A 145 11.33 -1.20 22.90
CA PHE A 145 10.26 -1.54 21.96
C PHE A 145 9.12 -0.49 21.97
N SER A 146 8.74 -0.04 23.17
CA SER A 146 7.72 1.01 23.36
C SER A 146 8.15 2.34 22.72
N ASP A 147 9.42 2.74 22.94
CA ASP A 147 9.99 3.97 22.39
C ASP A 147 10.03 3.93 20.84
N ALA A 148 10.44 2.79 20.27
CA ALA A 148 10.43 2.57 18.82
C ALA A 148 9.02 2.65 18.20
N LEU A 149 7.97 2.24 18.94
CA LEU A 149 6.58 2.29 18.47
C LEU A 149 5.91 3.65 18.65
N GLN A 150 6.35 4.45 19.62
CA GLN A 150 5.68 5.71 19.96
C GLN A 150 5.67 6.71 18.77
N GLY A 151 6.74 6.70 17.96
CA GLY A 151 6.83 7.47 16.71
C GLY A 151 5.77 7.05 15.67
N SER A 152 5.53 5.74 15.53
CA SER A 152 4.54 5.17 14.61
C SER A 152 3.11 5.53 15.04
N VAL A 153 2.82 5.43 16.34
CA VAL A 153 1.50 5.76 16.91
C VAL A 153 1.17 7.25 16.72
N LYS A 154 2.12 8.15 16.99
CA LYS A 154 1.91 9.60 16.82
C LYS A 154 1.65 9.99 15.36
N LEU A 155 2.36 9.36 14.43
CA LEU A 155 2.15 9.53 12.99
C LEU A 155 0.77 8.99 12.56
N GLY A 156 0.39 7.81 13.06
CA GLY A 156 -0.93 7.21 12.81
C GLY A 156 -2.10 8.06 13.33
N LEU A 157 -1.95 8.68 14.51
CA LEU A 157 -2.98 9.54 15.08
C LEU A 157 -3.21 10.81 14.24
N ARG A 158 -2.12 11.48 13.82
CA ARG A 158 -2.18 12.63 12.91
C ARG A 158 -2.80 12.27 11.56
N GLN A 159 -2.46 11.09 11.05
CA GLN A 159 -3.07 10.58 9.83
C GLN A 159 -4.57 10.40 10.02
N GLY A 160 -4.99 9.72 11.10
CA GLY A 160 -6.39 9.49 11.49
C GLY A 160 -7.23 10.77 11.52
N LEU A 161 -6.75 11.78 12.24
CA LEU A 161 -7.36 13.11 12.33
C LEU A 161 -7.50 13.77 10.96
N THR A 162 -6.46 13.68 10.14
CA THR A 162 -6.48 14.26 8.79
C THR A 162 -7.46 13.53 7.87
N LYS A 163 -7.62 12.19 8.00
CA LYS A 163 -8.67 11.47 7.24
C LYS A 163 -10.07 11.90 7.69
N GLY A 164 -10.28 11.98 9.02
CA GLY A 164 -11.56 12.36 9.59
C GLY A 164 -11.99 13.75 9.12
N LEU A 165 -11.07 14.72 9.12
CA LEU A 165 -11.33 16.07 8.63
C LEU A 165 -11.66 16.09 7.13
N ALA A 166 -10.91 15.34 6.32
CA ALA A 166 -11.14 15.25 4.88
C ALA A 166 -12.52 14.65 4.56
N ILE A 167 -12.88 13.52 5.19
CA ILE A 167 -14.17 12.86 4.97
C ILE A 167 -15.33 13.74 5.45
N GLY A 168 -15.19 14.40 6.61
CA GLY A 168 -16.19 15.33 7.14
C GLY A 168 -16.44 16.52 6.20
N CYS A 169 -15.37 17.10 5.63
CA CYS A 169 -15.50 18.23 4.70
C CYS A 169 -16.22 17.84 3.41
N ASN A 170 -15.97 16.63 2.89
CA ASN A 170 -16.70 16.07 1.73
C ASN A 170 -18.20 15.93 1.99
N GLY A 171 -18.60 15.53 3.21
CA GLY A 171 -20.01 15.41 3.60
C GLY A 171 -20.75 16.74 3.61
N VAL A 172 -20.12 17.81 4.11
CA VAL A 172 -20.69 19.17 4.14
C VAL A 172 -20.90 19.72 2.72
N VAL A 173 -19.92 19.47 1.85
CA VAL A 173 -19.96 19.86 0.44
C VAL A 173 -21.14 19.19 -0.30
N LEU A 174 -21.41 17.92 -0.01
CA LEU A 174 -22.54 17.17 -0.57
C LEU A 174 -23.89 17.68 -0.04
N ALA A 175 -23.97 18.02 1.25
CA ALA A 175 -25.16 18.62 1.85
C ALA A 175 -25.52 19.98 1.23
N ILE A 176 -24.51 20.82 0.96
CA ILE A 176 -24.70 22.12 0.28
C ILE A 176 -25.19 21.93 -1.16
N TYR A 177 -24.66 20.93 -1.88
CA TYR A 177 -25.11 20.61 -3.24
C TYR A 177 -26.58 20.18 -3.27
N ILE A 178 -26.99 19.30 -2.35
CA ILE A 178 -28.39 18.85 -2.24
C ILE A 178 -29.32 20.02 -1.90
N LEU A 179 -28.90 20.92 -1.02
CA LEU A 179 -29.68 22.10 -0.64
C LEU A 179 -29.83 23.10 -1.80
N MET A 180 -28.79 23.32 -2.60
CA MET A 180 -28.89 24.14 -3.82
C MET A 180 -29.79 23.51 -4.90
N LEU A 181 -29.76 22.19 -5.04
CA LEU A 181 -30.60 21.49 -6.02
C LEU A 181 -32.10 21.63 -5.65
N ASN A 182 -32.41 21.56 -4.35
CA ASN A 182 -33.77 21.64 -3.83
C ASN A 182 -34.35 23.07 -3.87
N VAL A 183 -33.52 24.11 -3.83
CA VAL A 183 -33.96 25.52 -3.94
C VAL A 183 -34.20 25.94 -5.40
N ARG A 184 -33.72 25.16 -6.38
CA ARG A 184 -33.81 25.48 -7.81
C ARG A 184 -34.91 24.71 -8.57
N ILE A 185 -35.64 23.82 -7.88
CA ILE A 185 -36.84 23.13 -8.36
C ILE A 185 -38.06 23.86 -7.78
#